data_AF-A0A511JLZ3-F1
#
_entry.id   AF-A0A511JLZ3-F1
#
_cell.length_a   1.000
_cell.length_b   1.000
_cell.length_c   1.000
_cell.angle_alpha   90.00
_cell.angle_beta   90.00
_cell.angle_gamma   90.00
#
_symmetry.space_group_name_H-M   'P 1'
#
loop_
_entity.id
_entity.type
_entity.pdbx_description
1 polymer ?
#
loop_
_entity_poly.entity_id
_entity_poly.type
_entity_poly.pdbx_seq_one_letter_code
_entity_poly.pdbx_strand_id
1 'polypeptide(L)'
;MLALVDACRGADRGVTGRVVFYGDPVPEQVESLDIGVTWEPNAPDAVLLSADVGPSTLALNAHPDDPDDRCVVLTWTGCRYASMAPPNDEAISGHRLWVKGLQGLLWLGVVHDSELIARLELQNRIHPMHRASLFESLTHYVLPLKECVVEVAARDLAVHRIGGTTVEAAVRARD
;
A
#
# COMPACT_ATOMS: atom_id res chain seq x y z
N MET A 1 18.23 -18.20 10.61
CA MET A 1 18.24 -19.67 10.50
C MET A 1 18.02 -20.33 11.87
N LEU A 2 16.77 -20.54 12.27
CA LEU A 2 16.43 -21.41 13.41
C LEU A 2 15.89 -22.73 12.85
N ALA A 3 16.53 -23.86 13.17
CA ALA A 3 16.00 -25.18 12.86
C ALA A 3 15.22 -25.69 14.08
N LEU A 4 13.90 -25.88 13.93
CA LEU A 4 13.12 -26.65 14.90
C LEU A 4 13.04 -28.09 14.39
N VAL A 5 13.52 -29.04 15.18
CA VAL A 5 13.38 -30.48 14.90
C VAL A 5 12.14 -30.97 15.62
N ASP A 6 11.08 -31.28 14.88
CA ASP A 6 9.88 -31.90 15.44
C ASP A 6 10.09 -33.42 15.50
N ALA A 7 10.19 -33.95 16.71
CA ALA A 7 10.48 -35.37 16.94
C ALA A 7 9.18 -36.15 17.21
N CYS A 8 8.55 -36.68 16.16
CA CYS A 8 7.50 -37.68 16.32
C CYS A 8 8.12 -39.01 16.80
N ARG A 9 7.87 -39.39 18.05
CA ARG A 9 8.26 -40.71 18.60
C ARG A 9 7.29 -41.79 18.13
N GLY A 10 7.62 -42.43 17.00
CA GLY A 10 7.10 -43.74 16.62
C GLY A 10 8.17 -44.80 16.89
N ALA A 11 7.83 -45.84 17.63
CA ALA A 11 8.73 -46.95 17.87
C ALA A 11 9.00 -47.73 16.57
N ASP A 12 10.26 -48.08 16.38
CA ASP A 12 10.81 -49.00 15.38
C ASP A 12 11.09 -48.43 13.97
N ARG A 13 12.39 -48.43 13.62
CA ARG A 13 13.04 -48.19 12.31
C ARG A 13 13.05 -46.75 11.75
N GLY A 14 14.23 -46.13 11.83
CA GLY A 14 14.70 -45.06 10.94
C GLY A 14 14.12 -43.67 11.22
N VAL A 15 14.89 -42.79 11.84
CA VAL A 15 14.56 -41.35 11.92
C VAL A 15 14.74 -40.74 10.53
N THR A 16 13.72 -40.76 9.69
CA THR A 16 13.63 -39.87 8.52
C THR A 16 13.04 -38.54 8.99
N GLY A 17 13.90 -37.69 9.55
CA GLY A 17 13.53 -36.31 9.84
C GLY A 17 13.27 -35.57 8.52
N ARG A 18 12.03 -35.14 8.29
CA ARG A 18 11.71 -34.21 7.20
C ARG A 18 12.17 -32.82 7.63
N VAL A 19 13.29 -32.35 7.07
CA VAL A 19 13.69 -30.95 7.21
C VAL A 19 12.71 -30.12 6.40
N VAL A 20 11.80 -29.43 7.10
CA VAL A 20 10.94 -28.41 6.50
C VAL A 20 11.74 -27.12 6.54
N PHE A 21 12.19 -26.67 5.36
CA PHE A 21 12.74 -25.32 5.21
C PHE A 21 11.56 -24.36 5.24
N TYR A 22 11.30 -23.76 6.40
CA TYR A 22 10.59 -22.48 6.41
C TYR A 22 11.57 -21.47 5.82
N GLY A 23 11.29 -21.00 4.60
CA GLY A 23 12.00 -19.84 4.08
C GLY A 23 11.90 -18.74 5.12
N ASP A 24 13.00 -18.00 5.34
CA ASP A 24 12.92 -16.80 6.17
C ASP A 24 11.76 -15.95 5.62
N PRO A 25 10.88 -15.40 6.49
CA PRO A 25 9.77 -14.57 6.02
C PRO A 25 10.34 -13.48 5.10
N VAL A 26 9.76 -13.36 3.91
CA VAL A 26 10.18 -12.34 2.96
C VAL A 26 9.97 -10.99 3.66
N PRO A 27 11.03 -10.16 3.78
CA PRO A 27 10.91 -8.90 4.48
C PRO A 27 9.98 -7.96 3.71
N GLU A 28 9.29 -7.08 4.43
CA GLU A 28 8.42 -6.05 3.83
C GLU A 28 9.16 -5.32 2.69
N GLN A 29 8.55 -5.31 1.50
CA GLN A 29 9.20 -4.87 0.27
C GLN A 29 8.21 -4.12 -0.62
N VAL A 30 8.67 -2.99 -1.18
CA VAL A 30 7.97 -2.19 -2.18
C VAL A 30 8.31 -2.69 -3.57
N GLU A 31 7.28 -2.88 -4.38
CA GLU A 31 7.36 -3.17 -5.81
C GLU A 31 6.54 -2.12 -6.57
N SER A 32 7.04 -1.67 -7.73
CA SER A 32 6.31 -0.74 -8.59
C SER A 32 5.08 -1.42 -9.19
N LEU A 33 3.94 -0.73 -9.18
CA LEU A 33 2.71 -1.15 -9.81
C LEU A 33 2.42 -0.23 -11.00
N ASP A 34 2.43 -0.80 -12.21
CA ASP A 34 2.01 -0.09 -13.42
C ASP A 34 0.48 -0.08 -13.52
N ILE A 35 -0.10 1.11 -13.52
CA ILE A 35 -1.54 1.34 -13.66
C ILE A 35 -1.90 2.02 -14.99
N GLY A 36 -0.95 2.12 -15.93
CA GLY A 36 -1.15 2.66 -17.27
C GLY A 36 -1.35 4.18 -17.33
N VAL A 37 -1.12 4.89 -16.22
CA VAL A 37 -1.15 6.35 -16.13
C VAL A 37 0.01 6.86 -15.28
N THR A 38 0.44 8.08 -15.58
CA THR A 38 1.40 8.88 -14.79
C THR A 38 0.75 10.22 -14.46
N TRP A 39 1.37 11.00 -13.57
CA TRP A 39 0.88 12.32 -13.16
C TRP A 39 2.03 13.32 -13.12
N GLU A 40 1.77 14.61 -12.93
CA GLU A 40 2.86 15.59 -12.72
C GLU A 40 3.62 15.27 -11.43
N PRO A 41 4.90 14.82 -11.50
CA PRO A 41 5.62 14.33 -10.32
C PRO A 41 6.05 15.45 -9.37
N ASN A 42 6.14 16.70 -9.85
CA ASN A 42 6.66 17.83 -9.08
C ASN A 42 5.57 18.80 -8.61
N ALA A 43 4.28 18.51 -8.81
CA ALA A 43 3.19 19.38 -8.38
C ALA A 43 2.87 19.20 -6.89
N PRO A 44 2.85 20.27 -6.08
CA PRO A 44 2.47 20.21 -4.67
C PRO A 44 0.95 20.27 -4.42
N ASP A 45 0.12 19.85 -5.39
CA ASP A 45 -1.34 20.06 -5.38
C ASP A 45 -2.15 18.75 -5.27
N ALA A 46 -1.56 17.71 -4.69
CA ALA A 46 -2.24 16.45 -4.42
C ALA A 46 -3.34 16.59 -3.37
N VAL A 47 -4.49 15.96 -3.59
CA VAL A 47 -5.64 16.00 -2.66
C VAL A 47 -6.07 14.59 -2.31
N LEU A 48 -5.87 14.21 -1.03
CA LEU A 48 -6.40 12.97 -0.46
C LEU A 48 -7.69 13.25 0.30
N LEU A 49 -8.80 12.62 -0.11
CA LEU A 49 -10.05 12.56 0.65
C LEU A 49 -10.22 11.17 1.23
N SER A 50 -10.50 11.11 2.53
CA SER A 50 -10.81 9.87 3.24
C SER A 50 -12.03 10.08 4.13
N ALA A 51 -12.84 9.05 4.32
CA ALA A 51 -13.99 9.07 5.20
C ALA A 51 -14.04 7.81 6.06
N ASP A 52 -14.79 7.88 7.15
CA ASP A 52 -15.06 6.76 8.05
C ASP A 52 -15.70 5.57 7.32
N VAL A 53 -16.60 5.86 6.38
CA VAL A 53 -17.22 4.88 5.48
C VAL A 53 -17.15 5.37 4.04
N GLY A 54 -16.87 4.44 3.12
CA GLY A 54 -16.83 4.70 1.68
C GLY A 54 -15.42 4.65 1.10
N PRO A 55 -15.24 5.05 -0.16
CA PRO A 55 -13.94 5.04 -0.81
C PRO A 55 -13.03 6.16 -0.31
N SER A 56 -11.72 5.92 -0.32
CA SER A 56 -10.72 7.00 -0.24
C SER A 56 -10.27 7.35 -1.66
N THR A 57 -10.06 8.64 -1.93
CA THR A 57 -9.68 9.13 -3.26
C THR A 57 -8.46 10.03 -3.18
N LEU A 58 -7.48 9.81 -4.05
CA LEU A 58 -6.34 10.71 -4.27
C LEU A 58 -6.45 11.29 -5.66
N ALA A 59 -6.52 12.62 -5.78
CA ALA A 59 -6.43 13.31 -7.05
C ALA A 59 -5.07 14.00 -7.21
N LEU A 60 -4.51 13.88 -8.42
CA LEU A 60 -3.21 14.36 -8.82
C LEU A 60 -3.34 15.11 -10.15
N ASN A 61 -2.50 16.14 -10.35
CA ASN A 61 -2.45 16.86 -11.63
C ASN A 61 -2.07 15.91 -12.77
N ALA A 62 -2.62 16.18 -13.97
CA ALA A 62 -2.26 15.46 -15.18
C ALA A 62 -0.75 15.55 -15.43
N HIS A 63 -0.17 14.54 -16.09
CA HIS A 63 1.19 14.67 -16.57
C HIS A 63 1.23 15.74 -17.68
N PRO A 64 2.29 16.58 -17.82
CA PRO A 64 2.36 17.61 -18.87
C PRO A 64 2.22 17.08 -20.31
N ASP A 65 2.51 15.79 -20.51
CA ASP A 65 2.38 15.10 -21.80
C ASP A 65 0.97 14.52 -22.03
N ASP A 66 0.08 14.56 -21.05
CA ASP A 66 -1.30 14.08 -21.22
C ASP A 66 -2.12 15.10 -22.04
N PRO A 67 -2.61 14.73 -23.23
CA PRO A 67 -3.27 15.68 -24.14
C PRO A 67 -4.68 16.10 -23.67
N ASP A 68 -5.26 15.40 -22.70
CA ASP A 68 -6.59 15.69 -22.17
C ASP A 68 -6.58 16.61 -20.95
N ASP A 69 -5.40 16.89 -20.37
CA ASP A 69 -5.21 17.73 -19.18
C ASP A 69 -6.15 17.37 -18.01
N ARG A 70 -6.54 16.09 -17.91
CA ARG A 70 -7.44 15.62 -16.86
C ARG A 70 -6.64 15.06 -15.69
N CYS A 71 -7.03 15.46 -14.48
CA CYS A 71 -6.46 14.92 -13.24
C CYS A 71 -6.51 13.39 -13.24
N VAL A 72 -5.46 12.77 -12.72
CA VAL A 72 -5.44 11.35 -12.39
C VAL A 72 -6.07 11.18 -11.01
N VAL A 73 -7.09 10.35 -10.91
CA VAL A 73 -7.76 10.05 -9.64
C VAL A 73 -7.69 8.56 -9.34
N LEU A 74 -7.10 8.24 -8.20
CA LEU A 74 -7.02 6.90 -7.64
C LEU A 74 -8.11 6.74 -6.59
N THR A 75 -8.95 5.72 -6.74
CA THR A 75 -10.08 5.45 -5.85
C THR A 75 -9.92 4.08 -5.23
N TRP A 76 -9.86 4.03 -3.89
CA TRP A 76 -9.71 2.80 -3.13
C TRP A 76 -10.99 2.41 -2.42
N THR A 77 -11.46 1.18 -2.64
CA THR A 77 -12.62 0.61 -1.94
C THR A 77 -12.20 -0.39 -0.87
N GLY A 78 -13.03 -0.51 0.18
CA GLY A 78 -12.68 -1.31 1.34
C GLY A 78 -11.47 -0.76 2.11
N CYS A 79 -11.30 0.56 2.11
CA CYS A 79 -10.21 1.23 2.79
C CYS A 79 -10.26 0.98 4.31
N ARG A 80 -9.07 0.81 4.90
CA ARG A 80 -8.84 0.64 6.34
C ARG A 80 -7.80 1.61 6.89
N TYR A 81 -7.00 2.20 6.01
CA TYR A 81 -6.01 3.21 6.34
C TYR A 81 -5.73 4.05 5.11
N ALA A 82 -5.65 5.36 5.28
CA ALA A 82 -5.14 6.28 4.27
C ALA A 82 -4.41 7.42 4.99
N SER A 83 -3.21 7.73 4.55
CA SER A 83 -2.43 8.85 5.05
C SER A 83 -1.77 9.60 3.91
N MET A 84 -1.54 10.90 4.14
CA MET A 84 -0.74 11.77 3.29
C MET A 84 0.14 12.57 4.26
N ALA A 85 1.40 12.15 4.40
CA ALA A 85 2.24 12.57 5.51
C ALA A 85 3.72 12.70 5.12
N PRO A 86 4.53 13.45 5.87
CA PRO A 86 5.98 13.52 5.67
C PRO A 86 6.63 12.12 5.63
N PRO A 87 7.80 11.97 5.00
CA PRO A 87 8.65 13.03 4.43
C PRO A 87 8.24 13.49 3.02
N ASN A 88 8.77 14.64 2.60
CA ASN A 88 8.74 15.09 1.21
C ASN A 88 9.88 14.44 0.40
N ASP A 89 10.00 14.79 -0.89
CA ASP A 89 11.03 14.23 -1.78
C ASP A 89 12.47 14.55 -1.34
N GLU A 90 12.72 15.72 -0.76
CA GLU A 90 14.04 16.10 -0.23
C GLU A 90 14.47 15.27 0.98
N ALA A 91 13.52 14.81 1.79
CA ALA A 91 13.74 14.03 3.00
C ALA A 91 13.31 12.56 2.88
N ILE A 92 12.98 12.09 1.67
CA ILE A 92 12.35 10.78 1.42
C ILE A 92 13.19 9.60 1.92
N SER A 93 14.51 9.78 2.00
CA SER A 93 15.44 8.79 2.57
C SER A 93 15.19 8.45 4.04
N GLY A 94 14.46 9.32 4.77
CA GLY A 94 14.01 9.08 6.14
C GLY A 94 12.75 8.21 6.24
N HIS A 95 12.05 7.92 5.14
CA HIS A 95 10.86 7.07 5.17
C HIS A 95 11.24 5.61 5.49
N ARG A 96 10.42 4.93 6.31
CA ARG A 96 10.69 3.54 6.75
C ARG A 96 10.84 2.54 5.59
N LEU A 97 10.20 2.82 4.45
CA LEU A 97 10.23 1.99 3.25
C LEU A 97 11.38 2.34 2.28
N TRP A 98 12.20 3.35 2.58
CA TRP A 98 13.24 3.84 1.67
C TRP A 98 14.14 2.72 1.12
N VAL A 99 14.81 2.01 2.03
CA VAL A 99 15.70 0.88 1.69
C VAL A 99 14.95 -0.39 1.31
N LYS A 100 13.63 -0.42 1.54
CA LYS A 100 12.73 -1.54 1.20
C LYS A 100 12.14 -1.39 -0.20
N GLY A 101 12.73 -0.58 -1.08
CA GLY A 101 12.32 -0.43 -2.48
C GLY A 101 11.69 0.92 -2.83
N LEU A 102 11.26 1.73 -1.85
CA LEU A 102 10.70 3.06 -2.13
C LEU A 102 11.71 3.98 -2.85
N GLN A 103 13.01 3.79 -2.64
CA GLN A 103 14.07 4.57 -3.31
C GLN A 103 14.07 4.50 -4.84
N GLY A 104 13.50 3.44 -5.42
CA GLY A 104 13.39 3.27 -6.87
C GLY A 104 11.99 3.54 -7.40
N LEU A 105 11.05 3.96 -6.55
CA LEU A 105 9.65 4.11 -6.91
C LEU A 105 9.37 5.53 -7.43
N LEU A 106 8.79 5.63 -8.61
CA LEU A 106 8.42 6.92 -9.22
C LEU A 106 6.95 7.28 -9.04
N TRP A 107 6.05 6.29 -9.11
CA TRP A 107 4.61 6.53 -9.21
C TRP A 107 3.84 5.83 -8.10
N LEU A 108 3.38 4.61 -8.35
CA LEU A 108 2.60 3.81 -7.41
C LEU A 108 3.34 2.51 -7.14
N GLY A 109 3.42 2.14 -5.86
CA GLY A 109 3.96 0.87 -5.43
C GLY A 109 2.97 0.08 -4.61
N VAL A 110 3.14 -1.23 -4.60
CA VAL A 110 2.51 -2.15 -3.66
C VAL A 110 3.57 -2.62 -2.67
N VAL A 111 3.18 -2.71 -1.40
CA VAL A 111 4.04 -3.18 -0.32
C VAL A 111 3.65 -4.61 0.05
N HIS A 112 4.53 -5.56 -0.28
CA HIS A 112 4.43 -6.95 0.12
C HIS A 112 4.80 -7.11 1.58
N ASP A 113 4.20 -8.11 2.25
CA ASP A 113 4.45 -8.42 3.67
C ASP A 113 4.33 -7.19 4.59
N SER A 114 3.30 -6.38 4.34
CA SER A 114 3.08 -5.06 4.96
C SER A 114 3.00 -5.09 6.49
N GLU A 115 3.97 -4.45 7.14
CA GLU A 115 3.96 -4.25 8.60
C GLU A 115 2.81 -3.33 9.04
N LEU A 116 2.39 -2.41 8.16
CA LEU A 116 1.25 -1.53 8.40
C LEU A 116 -0.04 -2.35 8.54
N ILE A 117 -0.32 -3.26 7.60
CA ILE A 117 -1.52 -4.12 7.64
C ILE A 117 -1.49 -5.02 8.88
N ALA A 118 -0.33 -5.62 9.20
CA ALA A 118 -0.17 -6.44 10.39
C ALA A 118 -0.46 -5.64 11.68
N ARG A 119 -0.01 -4.38 11.76
CA ARG A 119 -0.29 -3.49 12.88
C ARG A 119 -1.76 -3.12 12.98
N LEU A 120 -2.41 -2.84 11.85
CA LEU A 120 -3.84 -2.53 11.80
C LEU A 120 -4.68 -3.71 12.30
N GLU A 121 -4.36 -4.95 11.89
CA GLU A 121 -5.01 -6.16 12.41
C GLU A 121 -4.84 -6.27 13.92
N LEU A 122 -3.61 -6.14 14.41
CA LEU A 122 -3.29 -6.26 15.83
C LEU A 122 -4.05 -5.24 16.68
N GLN A 123 -4.11 -3.99 16.23
CA GLN A 123 -4.86 -2.91 16.91
C GLN A 123 -6.36 -3.22 17.01
N ASN A 124 -6.93 -3.89 16.01
CA ASN A 124 -8.35 -4.20 15.94
C ASN A 124 -8.73 -5.54 16.58
N ARG A 125 -7.75 -6.33 17.05
CA ARG A 125 -7.95 -7.69 17.57
C ARG A 125 -8.82 -7.76 18.83
N ILE A 126 -8.90 -6.68 19.60
CA ILE A 126 -9.74 -6.59 20.80
C ILE A 126 -11.24 -6.49 20.48
N HIS A 127 -11.61 -6.24 19.22
CA HIS A 127 -13.01 -6.10 18.83
C HIS A 127 -13.70 -7.48 18.83
N PRO A 128 -14.88 -7.65 19.45
CA PRO A 128 -15.57 -8.96 19.52
C PRO A 128 -15.88 -9.58 18.16
N MET A 129 -16.05 -8.75 17.12
CA MET A 129 -16.29 -9.19 15.73
C MET A 129 -15.00 -9.19 14.89
N HIS A 130 -13.82 -9.18 15.51
CA HIS A 130 -12.56 -9.19 14.80
C HIS A 130 -12.44 -10.42 13.87
N ARG A 131 -11.99 -10.20 12.64
CA ARG A 131 -11.74 -11.24 11.64
C ARG A 131 -10.44 -10.92 10.92
N ALA A 132 -9.39 -11.70 11.18
CA ALA A 132 -8.08 -11.55 10.54
C ALA A 132 -8.17 -11.56 9.00
N SER A 133 -9.03 -12.41 8.44
CA SER A 133 -9.35 -12.45 7.00
C SER A 133 -9.73 -11.10 6.36
N LEU A 134 -10.26 -10.14 7.12
CA LEU A 134 -10.55 -8.80 6.60
C LEU A 134 -9.28 -7.99 6.30
N PHE A 135 -8.22 -8.22 7.06
CA PHE A 135 -6.91 -7.58 6.88
C PHE A 135 -6.05 -8.32 5.86
N GLU A 136 -6.16 -9.65 5.80
CA GLU A 136 -5.51 -10.48 4.78
C GLU A 136 -5.94 -10.10 3.35
N SER A 137 -7.16 -9.57 3.19
CA SER A 137 -7.68 -9.10 1.90
C SER A 137 -7.18 -7.71 1.47
N LEU A 138 -6.39 -7.03 2.30
CA LEU A 138 -5.91 -5.68 2.00
C LEU A 138 -4.61 -5.71 1.19
N THR A 139 -4.51 -4.78 0.26
CA THR A 139 -3.26 -4.38 -0.40
C THR A 139 -2.79 -3.07 0.22
N HIS A 140 -1.49 -2.97 0.48
CA HIS A 140 -0.85 -1.73 0.92
C HIS A 140 -0.23 -1.02 -0.28
N TYR A 141 -0.76 0.14 -0.62
CA TYR A 141 -0.29 1.03 -1.68
C TYR A 141 0.56 2.14 -1.09
N VAL A 142 1.64 2.51 -1.77
CA VAL A 142 2.51 3.63 -1.41
C VAL A 142 2.82 4.49 -2.64
N LEU A 143 2.76 5.82 -2.47
CA LEU A 143 3.04 6.80 -3.52
C LEU A 143 3.95 7.90 -2.97
N PRO A 144 5.19 8.03 -3.46
CA PRO A 144 6.00 9.21 -3.20
C PRO A 144 5.46 10.38 -4.03
N LEU A 145 5.17 11.50 -3.37
CA LEU A 145 4.77 12.75 -3.99
C LEU A 145 5.81 13.82 -3.70
N LYS A 146 5.64 15.01 -4.30
CA LYS A 146 6.56 16.13 -4.10
C LYS A 146 6.72 16.50 -2.62
N GLU A 147 5.61 16.72 -1.92
CA GLU A 147 5.61 17.25 -0.54
C GLU A 147 5.40 16.19 0.55
N CYS A 148 5.08 14.94 0.18
CA CYS A 148 4.71 13.90 1.14
C CYS A 148 4.74 12.50 0.52
N VAL A 149 4.49 11.48 1.35
CA VAL A 149 4.17 10.12 0.92
C VAL A 149 2.71 9.83 1.23
N VAL A 150 2.01 9.21 0.28
CA VAL A 150 0.68 8.64 0.51
C VAL A 150 0.81 7.15 0.75
N GLU A 151 0.28 6.66 1.87
CA GLU A 151 0.12 5.22 2.16
C GLU A 151 -1.36 4.88 2.30
N VAL A 152 -1.85 3.85 1.60
CA VAL A 152 -3.25 3.39 1.65
C VAL A 152 -3.31 1.88 1.84
N ALA A 153 -4.10 1.41 2.80
CA ALA A 153 -4.44 -0.02 2.93
C ALA A 153 -5.92 -0.23 2.55
N ALA A 154 -6.16 -0.89 1.43
CA ALA A 154 -7.49 -1.07 0.86
C ALA A 154 -7.58 -2.38 0.08
N ARG A 155 -8.80 -2.84 -0.23
CA ARG A 155 -9.01 -4.10 -0.97
C ARG A 155 -8.82 -3.93 -2.46
N ASP A 156 -9.38 -2.86 -3.02
CA ASP A 156 -9.41 -2.65 -4.47
C ASP A 156 -8.96 -1.22 -4.79
N LEU A 157 -8.41 -1.05 -6.00
CA LEU A 157 -8.01 0.22 -6.58
C LEU A 157 -8.67 0.37 -7.95
N ALA A 158 -9.24 1.55 -8.21
CA ALA A 158 -9.70 1.99 -9.51
C ALA A 158 -9.00 3.30 -9.91
N VAL A 159 -8.83 3.51 -11.21
CA VAL A 159 -8.11 4.65 -11.77
C VAL A 159 -9.01 5.39 -12.75
N HIS A 160 -9.07 6.71 -12.63
CA HIS A 160 -9.94 7.57 -13.43
C HIS A 160 -9.17 8.78 -13.94
N ARG A 161 -9.59 9.32 -15.09
CA ARG A 161 -9.21 10.66 -15.55
C ARG A 161 -10.41 11.60 -15.48
N ILE A 162 -10.32 12.61 -14.63
CA ILE A 162 -11.43 13.52 -14.34
C ILE A 162 -10.97 14.97 -14.56
N GLY A 163 -11.74 15.74 -15.33
CA GLY A 163 -11.44 17.15 -15.57
C GLY A 163 -11.78 18.05 -14.39
N GLY A 164 -11.16 19.23 -14.34
CA GLY A 164 -11.28 20.19 -13.25
C GLY A 164 -10.05 20.20 -12.34
N THR A 165 -10.14 20.92 -11.23
CA THR A 165 -9.08 20.97 -10.20
C THR A 165 -8.97 19.63 -9.46
N THR A 166 -7.84 19.36 -8.80
CA THR A 166 -7.66 18.15 -7.99
C THR A 166 -8.71 17.99 -6.90
N VAL A 167 -9.16 19.10 -6.27
CA VAL A 167 -10.25 19.09 -5.30
C VAL A 167 -11.57 18.63 -5.93
N GLU A 168 -11.97 19.25 -7.05
CA GLU A 168 -13.22 18.88 -7.75
C GLU A 168 -13.18 17.44 -8.26
N ALA A 169 -12.04 17.02 -8.80
CA ALA A 169 -11.83 15.67 -9.31
C ALA A 169 -11.92 14.63 -8.18
N ALA A 170 -11.30 14.89 -7.03
CA ALA A 170 -11.38 14.02 -5.87
C ALA A 170 -12.82 13.88 -5.35
N VAL A 171 -13.58 14.97 -5.27
CA VAL A 171 -14.98 14.94 -4.84
C VAL A 171 -15.83 14.13 -5.82
N ARG A 172 -15.72 14.40 -7.13
CA ARG A 172 -16.52 13.71 -8.17
C ARG A 172 -16.26 12.21 -8.24
N ALA A 173 -15.07 11.74 -7.90
CA ALA A 173 -14.75 10.31 -7.93
C ALA A 173 -15.38 9.51 -6.78
N ARG A 174 -15.96 10.18 -5.77
CA ARG A 174 -16.63 9.53 -4.64
C ARG A 174 -18.12 9.24 -4.88
N ASP A 175 -18.72 9.93 -5.84
CA ASP A 175 -20.14 9.82 -6.22
C ASP A 175 -20.39 8.64 -7.18
#